data_AF-A0A0F9X7D8-F1
#
_entry.id   AF-A0A0F9X7D8-F1
#
_cell.length_a   1.000
_cell.length_b   1.000
_cell.length_c   1.000
_cell.angle_alpha   90.00
_cell.angle_beta   90.00
_cell.angle_gamma   90.00
#
_symmetry.space_group_name_H-M   'P 1'
#
loop_
_entity.id
_entity.type
_entity.pdbx_description
1 polymer ?
#
loop_
_entity_poly.entity_id
_entity_poly.type
_entity_poly.pdbx_seq_one_letter_code
_entity_poly.pdbx_strand_id
1 'polypeptide(L)'
;MVAAASHRQKAGPMIAMLLEEYGDEINITEPVLMRAAKNPWKGGTAAFALLLNKGGDKVKITEKMVSEIALEGPVETMALLLNERGDEFKITKDVIISATLNKKEMLGLLLQQRLNEVEITEAIIKASIKTHYPETLKLLLDNVDEKVITARLVVAAADACFQGPAKISLLLNKGGHEIKITEDILKAAMGNRFSGLEITTLLLDKYGHEVEMTEDVVKAAVQNDKQGSDIVSLLLDRCGHEITITEDIVKEALRNWYCGPDIMSLLLDERGHEICITDDIMRIAQDRGYKKDEMLMLLQGWKSGENVTRNQLSV
;
A
#
# COMPACT_ATOMS: atom_id res chain seq x y z
N MET A 1 7.57 -36.87 -15.57
CA MET A 1 8.38 -35.76 -14.99
C MET A 1 7.54 -34.67 -14.33
N VAL A 2 6.67 -33.91 -15.01
CA VAL A 2 5.91 -32.78 -14.40
C VAL A 2 5.07 -33.21 -13.19
N ALA A 3 4.30 -34.30 -13.31
CA ALA A 3 3.48 -34.81 -12.21
C ALA A 3 4.34 -35.23 -10.99
N ALA A 4 5.48 -35.89 -11.25
CA ALA A 4 6.45 -36.27 -10.23
C ALA A 4 7.02 -35.03 -9.51
N ALA A 5 7.45 -34.01 -10.26
CA ALA A 5 7.97 -32.76 -9.72
C ALA A 5 6.96 -32.00 -8.85
N SER A 6 5.66 -32.15 -9.11
CA SER A 6 4.58 -31.55 -8.31
C SER A 6 4.14 -32.35 -7.09
N HIS A 7 4.67 -33.56 -6.90
CA HIS A 7 4.21 -34.43 -5.81
C HIS A 7 4.60 -33.84 -4.45
N ARG A 8 3.62 -33.72 -3.54
CA ARG A 8 3.80 -33.02 -2.24
C ARG A 8 4.97 -33.57 -1.40
N GLN A 9 4.99 -34.88 -1.12
CA GLN A 9 6.01 -35.46 -0.24
C GLN A 9 7.14 -36.20 -0.97
N LYS A 10 6.83 -36.79 -2.13
CA LYS A 10 7.72 -37.72 -2.84
C LYS A 10 8.31 -37.16 -4.13
N ALA A 11 8.24 -35.85 -4.38
CA ALA A 11 8.80 -35.27 -5.61
C ALA A 11 10.27 -35.64 -5.81
N GLY A 12 11.14 -35.44 -4.81
CA GLY A 12 12.54 -35.85 -4.86
C GLY A 12 12.74 -37.33 -5.22
N PRO A 13 12.20 -38.29 -4.41
CA PRO A 13 12.29 -39.72 -4.71
C PRO A 13 11.73 -40.11 -6.08
N MET A 14 10.59 -39.54 -6.50
CA MET A 14 10.00 -39.85 -7.81
C MET A 14 10.88 -39.35 -8.96
N ILE A 15 11.49 -38.18 -8.83
CA ILE A 15 12.42 -37.66 -9.83
C ILE A 15 13.71 -38.50 -9.84
N ALA A 16 14.25 -38.87 -8.67
CA ALA A 16 15.42 -39.75 -8.58
C ALA A 16 15.19 -41.06 -9.35
N MET A 17 14.09 -41.77 -9.06
CA MET A 17 13.76 -43.02 -9.77
C MET A 17 13.64 -42.82 -11.28
N LEU A 18 13.02 -41.74 -11.74
CA LEU A 18 12.89 -41.47 -13.17
C LEU A 18 14.26 -41.21 -13.82
N LEU A 19 15.14 -40.46 -13.17
CA LEU A 19 16.49 -40.19 -13.66
C LEU A 19 17.40 -41.43 -13.63
N GLU A 20 17.20 -42.35 -12.68
CA GLU A 20 17.89 -43.64 -12.62
C GLU A 20 17.45 -44.58 -13.74
N GLU A 21 16.14 -44.69 -13.98
CA GLU A 21 15.56 -45.62 -14.97
C GLU A 21 15.86 -45.21 -16.41
N TYR A 22 15.78 -43.90 -16.72
CA TYR A 22 15.84 -43.40 -18.10
C TYR A 22 17.07 -42.52 -18.38
N GLY A 23 17.88 -42.19 -17.38
CA GLY A 23 19.18 -41.55 -17.55
C GLY A 23 19.18 -40.34 -18.48
N ASP A 24 19.89 -40.45 -19.60
CA ASP A 24 20.11 -39.39 -20.58
C ASP A 24 18.97 -39.27 -21.62
N GLU A 25 18.03 -40.22 -21.64
CA GLU A 25 16.84 -40.16 -22.51
C GLU A 25 15.80 -39.15 -22.00
N ILE A 26 15.87 -38.78 -20.72
CA ILE A 26 14.97 -37.77 -20.15
C ILE A 26 15.44 -36.38 -20.56
N ASN A 27 14.61 -35.72 -21.36
CA ASN A 27 14.73 -34.29 -21.60
C ASN A 27 14.22 -33.49 -20.39
N ILE A 28 15.13 -32.80 -19.69
CA ILE A 28 14.78 -31.88 -18.61
C ILE A 28 14.32 -30.57 -19.23
N THR A 29 13.00 -30.40 -19.31
CA THR A 29 12.37 -29.20 -19.87
C THR A 29 12.14 -28.13 -18.79
N GLU A 30 12.08 -26.87 -19.19
CA GLU A 30 11.76 -25.74 -18.31
C GLU A 30 10.48 -25.97 -17.48
N PRO A 31 9.35 -26.47 -18.03
CA PRO A 31 8.15 -26.73 -17.22
C PRO A 31 8.36 -27.76 -16.11
N VAL A 32 9.19 -28.78 -16.32
CA VAL A 32 9.53 -29.77 -15.28
C VAL A 32 10.34 -29.11 -14.18
N LEU A 33 11.36 -28.34 -14.58
CA LEU A 33 12.25 -27.65 -13.65
C LEU A 33 11.48 -26.61 -12.82
N MET A 34 10.69 -25.75 -13.47
CA MET A 34 9.88 -24.73 -12.79
C MET A 34 8.81 -25.33 -11.88
N ARG A 35 8.26 -26.50 -12.24
CA ARG A 35 7.32 -27.20 -11.35
C ARG A 35 8.00 -27.68 -10.07
N ALA A 36 9.22 -28.20 -10.15
CA ALA A 36 9.98 -28.59 -8.98
C ALA A 36 10.39 -27.36 -8.15
N ALA A 37 10.85 -26.29 -8.82
CA ALA A 37 11.32 -25.07 -8.17
C ALA A 37 10.23 -24.37 -7.35
N LYS A 38 9.01 -24.31 -7.89
CA LYS A 38 7.85 -23.66 -7.25
C LYS A 38 7.06 -24.59 -6.32
N ASN A 39 7.53 -25.82 -6.12
CA ASN A 39 6.84 -26.76 -5.26
C ASN A 39 7.10 -26.38 -3.78
N PRO A 40 6.06 -26.04 -2.99
CA PRO A 40 6.22 -25.47 -1.65
C PRO A 40 6.68 -26.49 -0.59
N TRP A 41 6.79 -27.76 -0.96
CA TRP A 41 7.13 -28.85 -0.05
C TRP A 41 8.61 -29.23 -0.18
N LYS A 42 9.21 -29.78 0.89
CA LYS A 42 10.63 -30.20 0.91
C LYS A 42 11.02 -31.13 -0.25
N GLY A 43 10.09 -31.97 -0.70
CA GLY A 43 10.32 -32.85 -1.85
C GLY A 43 10.54 -32.09 -3.16
N GLY A 44 9.98 -30.88 -3.29
CA GLY A 44 10.14 -29.98 -4.43
C GLY A 44 11.57 -29.48 -4.59
N THR A 45 12.15 -28.91 -3.54
CA THR A 45 13.55 -28.45 -3.54
C THR A 45 14.52 -29.61 -3.82
N ALA A 46 14.28 -30.80 -3.27
CA ALA A 46 15.07 -32.00 -3.58
C ALA A 46 14.96 -32.42 -5.06
N ALA A 47 13.74 -32.40 -5.62
CA ALA A 47 13.53 -32.65 -7.04
C ALA A 47 14.25 -31.63 -7.92
N PHE A 48 14.19 -30.35 -7.56
CA PHE A 48 14.86 -29.27 -8.28
C PHE A 48 16.38 -29.45 -8.27
N ALA A 49 16.97 -29.79 -7.12
CA ALA A 49 18.39 -30.09 -6.98
C ALA A 49 18.84 -31.23 -7.91
N LEU A 50 18.10 -32.33 -7.93
CA LEU A 50 18.40 -33.48 -8.79
C LEU A 50 18.35 -33.11 -10.28
N LEU A 51 17.35 -32.31 -10.68
CA LEU A 51 17.20 -31.87 -12.06
C LEU A 51 18.31 -30.91 -12.49
N LEU A 52 18.72 -29.98 -11.63
CA LEU A 52 19.84 -29.09 -11.89
C LEU A 52 21.15 -29.90 -12.07
N ASN A 53 21.44 -30.81 -11.14
CA ASN A 53 22.67 -31.60 -11.16
C ASN A 53 22.75 -32.55 -12.35
N LYS A 54 21.66 -33.25 -12.67
CA LYS A 54 21.62 -34.17 -13.82
C LYS A 54 21.58 -33.43 -15.15
N GLY A 55 20.92 -32.27 -15.20
CA GLY A 55 20.82 -31.45 -16.40
C GLY A 55 22.10 -30.72 -16.77
N GLY A 56 22.93 -30.37 -15.77
CA GLY A 56 24.19 -29.63 -15.97
C GLY A 56 23.98 -28.41 -16.86
N ASP A 57 24.88 -28.23 -17.84
CA ASP A 57 24.88 -27.11 -18.78
C ASP A 57 23.70 -27.13 -19.78
N LYS A 58 23.01 -28.28 -19.94
CA LYS A 58 21.84 -28.37 -20.83
C LYS A 58 20.64 -27.59 -20.25
N VAL A 59 20.62 -27.40 -18.94
CA VAL A 59 19.61 -26.60 -18.25
C VAL A 59 20.11 -25.17 -18.16
N LYS A 60 19.50 -24.28 -18.95
CA LYS A 60 19.77 -22.84 -18.89
C LYS A 60 18.88 -22.18 -17.85
N ILE A 61 19.48 -21.41 -16.95
CA ILE A 61 18.75 -20.58 -16.00
C ILE A 61 18.60 -19.18 -16.59
N THR A 62 17.37 -18.76 -16.83
CA THR A 62 17.07 -17.42 -17.33
C THR A 62 16.61 -16.52 -16.18
N GLU A 63 16.80 -15.21 -16.31
CA GLU A 63 16.33 -14.25 -15.30
C GLU A 63 14.82 -14.34 -15.08
N LYS A 64 14.05 -14.66 -16.13
CA LYS A 64 12.61 -14.90 -16.01
C LYS A 64 12.30 -16.07 -15.07
N MET A 65 13.02 -17.19 -15.19
CA MET A 65 12.87 -18.32 -14.28
C MET A 65 13.23 -17.92 -12.85
N VAL A 66 14.30 -17.15 -12.67
CA VAL A 66 14.69 -16.63 -11.36
C VAL A 66 13.61 -15.72 -10.78
N SER A 67 13.00 -14.83 -11.59
CA SER A 67 11.87 -13.99 -11.17
C SER A 67 10.65 -14.81 -10.75
N GLU A 68 10.34 -15.90 -11.45
CA GLU A 68 9.23 -16.78 -11.09
C GLU A 68 9.52 -17.58 -9.80
N ILE A 69 10.76 -18.01 -9.58
CA ILE A 69 11.20 -18.68 -8.35
C ILE A 69 11.18 -17.68 -7.18
N ALA A 70 11.64 -16.44 -7.39
CA ALA A 70 11.58 -15.39 -6.37
C ALA A 70 10.13 -15.08 -5.96
N LEU A 71 9.18 -15.15 -6.89
CA LEU A 71 7.78 -14.85 -6.65
C LEU A 71 7.06 -15.96 -5.87
N GLU A 72 7.22 -17.21 -6.29
CA GLU A 72 6.37 -18.32 -5.82
C GLU A 72 7.15 -19.50 -5.20
N GLY A 73 8.47 -19.52 -5.36
CA GLY A 73 9.34 -20.58 -4.87
C GLY A 73 9.60 -20.49 -3.36
N PRO A 74 9.95 -21.63 -2.71
CA PRO A 74 10.56 -21.63 -1.40
C PRO A 74 11.89 -20.89 -1.36
N VAL A 75 12.22 -20.29 -0.22
CA VAL A 75 13.50 -19.60 0.01
C VAL A 75 14.67 -20.57 -0.16
N GLU A 76 14.51 -21.82 0.26
CA GLU A 76 15.52 -22.88 0.12
C GLU A 76 15.83 -23.21 -1.34
N THR A 77 14.82 -23.13 -2.22
CA THR A 77 15.02 -23.32 -3.66
C THR A 77 15.84 -22.18 -4.25
N MET A 78 15.55 -20.93 -3.88
CA MET A 78 16.34 -19.78 -4.32
C MET A 78 17.78 -19.86 -3.78
N ALA A 79 17.95 -20.22 -2.51
CA ALA A 79 19.27 -20.39 -1.90
C ALA A 79 20.10 -21.44 -2.62
N LEU A 80 19.50 -22.58 -2.97
CA LEU A 80 20.15 -23.60 -3.77
C LEU A 80 20.55 -23.07 -5.14
N LEU A 81 19.65 -22.37 -5.83
CA LEU A 81 19.91 -21.81 -7.16
C LEU A 81 21.07 -20.81 -7.15
N LEU A 82 21.12 -19.93 -6.15
CA LEU A 82 22.22 -18.97 -5.95
C LEU A 82 23.56 -19.66 -5.70
N ASN A 83 23.57 -20.70 -4.85
CA ASN A 83 24.79 -21.42 -4.50
C ASN A 83 25.34 -22.26 -5.65
N GLU A 84 24.47 -22.94 -6.40
CA GLU A 84 24.89 -23.91 -7.42
C GLU A 84 25.09 -23.26 -8.80
N ARG A 85 24.30 -22.23 -9.14
CA ARG A 85 24.25 -21.65 -10.50
C ARG A 85 24.23 -20.11 -10.50
N GLY A 86 24.63 -19.47 -9.39
CA GLY A 86 24.49 -18.02 -9.20
C GLY A 86 25.24 -17.16 -10.22
N ASP A 87 26.30 -17.68 -10.82
CA ASP A 87 27.12 -16.95 -11.82
C ASP A 87 26.47 -16.90 -13.21
N GLU A 88 25.40 -17.67 -13.44
CA GLU A 88 24.76 -17.78 -14.76
C GLU A 88 23.70 -16.71 -15.03
N PHE A 89 23.25 -16.01 -14.00
CA PHE A 89 22.18 -15.03 -14.09
C PHE A 89 22.46 -13.82 -13.21
N LYS A 90 21.79 -12.72 -13.54
CA LYS A 90 21.82 -11.49 -12.75
C LYS A 90 20.58 -11.35 -11.90
N ILE A 91 20.73 -10.74 -10.73
CA ILE A 91 19.58 -10.30 -9.95
C ILE A 91 19.05 -9.00 -10.55
N THR A 92 18.03 -9.12 -11.39
CA THR A 92 17.40 -7.96 -12.04
C THR A 92 16.40 -7.27 -11.12
N LYS A 93 15.99 -6.06 -11.50
CA LYS A 93 14.86 -5.34 -10.89
C LYS A 93 13.61 -6.22 -10.77
N ASP A 94 13.30 -7.02 -11.78
CA ASP A 94 12.10 -7.87 -11.78
C ASP A 94 12.22 -9.03 -10.79
N VAL A 95 13.42 -9.60 -10.61
CA VAL A 95 13.68 -10.58 -9.56
C VAL A 95 13.43 -9.99 -8.18
N ILE A 96 13.89 -8.76 -7.93
CA ILE A 96 13.68 -8.08 -6.65
C ILE A 96 12.20 -7.75 -6.43
N ILE A 97 11.51 -7.22 -7.44
CA ILE A 97 10.06 -6.94 -7.36
C ILE A 97 9.29 -8.22 -7.05
N SER A 98 9.58 -9.33 -7.74
CA SER A 98 9.00 -10.64 -7.44
C SER A 98 9.25 -11.06 -5.98
N ALA A 99 10.46 -10.86 -5.47
CA ALA A 99 10.79 -11.19 -4.09
C ALA A 99 10.03 -10.32 -3.06
N THR A 100 9.68 -9.06 -3.38
CA THR A 100 8.85 -8.22 -2.50
C THR A 100 7.42 -8.75 -2.32
N LEU A 101 6.94 -9.58 -3.26
CA LEU A 101 5.62 -10.20 -3.24
C LEU A 101 5.64 -11.57 -2.54
N ASN A 102 6.82 -12.09 -2.22
CA ASN A 102 7.01 -13.30 -1.43
C ASN A 102 7.22 -12.92 0.05
N LYS A 103 7.61 -13.89 0.90
CA LYS A 103 7.95 -13.66 2.29
C LYS A 103 9.23 -12.82 2.40
N LYS A 104 9.36 -12.06 3.49
CA LYS A 104 10.52 -11.18 3.74
C LYS A 104 11.87 -11.90 3.66
N GLU A 105 11.91 -13.20 3.99
CA GLU A 105 13.11 -14.02 3.95
C GLU A 105 13.65 -14.20 2.52
N MET A 106 12.78 -14.22 1.50
CA MET A 106 13.21 -14.30 0.10
C MET A 106 13.98 -13.04 -0.31
N LEU A 107 13.41 -11.87 -0.03
CA LEU A 107 14.08 -10.60 -0.32
C LEU A 107 15.36 -10.45 0.52
N GLY A 108 15.30 -10.82 1.81
CA GLY A 108 16.46 -10.81 2.70
C GLY A 108 17.62 -11.66 2.18
N LEU A 109 17.35 -12.86 1.68
CA LEU A 109 18.34 -13.75 1.06
C LEU A 109 19.03 -13.07 -0.14
N LEU A 110 18.24 -12.51 -1.06
CA LEU A 110 18.76 -11.86 -2.28
C LEU A 110 19.63 -10.65 -1.94
N LEU A 111 19.17 -9.78 -1.04
CA LEU A 111 19.94 -8.63 -0.60
C LEU A 111 21.22 -9.08 0.13
N GLN A 112 21.14 -10.05 1.05
CA GLN A 112 22.33 -10.51 1.78
C GLN A 112 23.42 -11.08 0.86
N GLN A 113 23.04 -11.82 -0.18
CA GLN A 113 24.01 -12.50 -1.04
C GLN A 113 24.46 -11.67 -2.25
N ARG A 114 23.62 -10.76 -2.76
CA ARG A 114 23.83 -10.10 -4.06
C ARG A 114 23.46 -8.61 -4.07
N LEU A 115 23.46 -7.93 -2.92
CA LEU A 115 23.14 -6.49 -2.84
C LEU A 115 24.00 -5.63 -3.80
N ASN A 116 25.27 -5.98 -3.96
CA ASN A 116 26.23 -5.28 -4.83
C ASN A 116 25.83 -5.27 -6.32
N GLU A 117 24.92 -6.15 -6.75
CA GLU A 117 24.43 -6.21 -8.13
C GLU A 117 23.09 -5.49 -8.33
N VAL A 118 22.45 -5.07 -7.24
CA VAL A 118 21.09 -4.56 -7.24
C VAL A 118 21.09 -3.07 -6.98
N GLU A 119 20.68 -2.30 -7.99
CA GLU A 119 20.29 -0.91 -7.77
C GLU A 119 18.84 -0.85 -7.27
N ILE A 120 18.65 -0.51 -5.99
CA ILE A 120 17.32 -0.30 -5.43
C ILE A 120 16.76 1.03 -5.96
N THR A 121 15.87 0.94 -6.94
CA THR A 121 15.25 2.10 -7.60
C THR A 121 13.90 2.49 -6.98
N GLU A 122 13.43 3.71 -7.25
CA GLU A 122 12.11 4.20 -6.82
C GLU A 122 10.99 3.23 -7.22
N ALA A 123 11.09 2.61 -8.41
CA ALA A 123 10.11 1.66 -8.89
C ALA A 123 10.04 0.36 -8.05
N ILE A 124 11.16 -0.10 -7.49
CA ILE A 124 11.20 -1.25 -6.57
C ILE A 124 10.52 -0.88 -5.26
N ILE A 125 10.86 0.29 -4.71
CA ILE A 125 10.23 0.82 -3.48
C ILE A 125 8.72 0.95 -3.68
N LYS A 126 8.28 1.55 -4.80
CA LYS A 126 6.87 1.70 -5.16
C LYS A 126 6.15 0.35 -5.26
N ALA A 127 6.80 -0.68 -5.80
CA ALA A 127 6.23 -2.02 -5.84
C ALA A 127 6.04 -2.58 -4.41
N SER A 128 7.04 -2.45 -3.53
CA SER A 128 6.92 -2.90 -2.13
C SER A 128 5.84 -2.16 -1.33
N ILE A 129 5.60 -0.87 -1.62
CA ILE A 129 4.54 -0.09 -0.95
C ILE A 129 3.15 -0.70 -1.20
N LYS A 130 2.94 -1.32 -2.36
CA LYS A 130 1.66 -1.95 -2.71
C LYS A 130 1.44 -3.31 -2.04
N THR A 131 2.46 -3.88 -1.40
CA THR A 131 2.37 -5.21 -0.76
C THR A 131 1.83 -5.09 0.67
N HIS A 132 1.47 -6.21 1.29
CA HIS A 132 0.97 -6.24 2.67
C HIS A 132 2.09 -6.26 3.73
N TYR A 133 3.36 -6.34 3.33
CA TYR A 133 4.49 -6.64 4.21
C TYR A 133 5.40 -5.42 4.40
N PRO A 134 5.15 -4.54 5.39
CA PRO A 134 6.01 -3.38 5.65
C PRO A 134 7.47 -3.78 5.95
N GLU A 135 7.72 -5.02 6.39
CA GLU A 135 9.07 -5.56 6.59
C GLU A 135 9.87 -5.64 5.29
N THR A 136 9.22 -5.93 4.15
CA THR A 136 9.91 -5.95 2.84
C THR A 136 10.33 -4.56 2.42
N LEU A 137 9.46 -3.56 2.63
CA LEU A 137 9.79 -2.15 2.42
C LEU A 137 10.97 -1.75 3.33
N LYS A 138 10.92 -2.12 4.62
CA LYS A 138 12.01 -1.83 5.56
C LYS A 138 13.36 -2.38 5.09
N LEU A 139 13.41 -3.65 4.65
CA LEU A 139 14.64 -4.25 4.13
C LEU A 139 15.22 -3.49 2.93
N LEU A 140 14.37 -2.99 2.04
CA LEU A 140 14.82 -2.17 0.91
C LEU A 140 15.34 -0.81 1.40
N LEU A 141 14.63 -0.17 2.33
CA LEU A 141 15.02 1.13 2.87
C LEU A 141 16.33 1.07 3.66
N ASP A 142 16.62 -0.04 4.34
CA ASP A 142 17.89 -0.26 5.05
C ASP A 142 19.09 -0.30 4.07
N ASN A 143 18.85 -0.61 2.79
CA ASN A 143 19.90 -0.81 1.78
C ASN A 143 19.86 0.19 0.61
N VAL A 144 18.92 1.14 0.61
CA VAL A 144 18.79 2.16 -0.45
C VAL A 144 19.46 3.47 -0.07
N ASP A 145 19.89 4.22 -1.08
CA ASP A 145 20.29 5.61 -0.94
C ASP A 145 19.07 6.48 -0.63
N GLU A 146 19.21 7.40 0.32
CA GLU A 146 18.17 8.33 0.75
C GLU A 146 17.57 9.13 -0.42
N LYS A 147 18.39 9.50 -1.41
CA LYS A 147 17.96 10.27 -2.60
C LYS A 147 16.91 9.58 -3.46
N VAL A 148 16.74 8.26 -3.30
CA VAL A 148 15.73 7.47 -4.02
C VAL A 148 14.34 7.70 -3.41
N ILE A 149 14.25 8.16 -2.16
CA ILE A 149 13.00 8.36 -1.46
C ILE A 149 12.41 9.72 -1.84
N THR A 150 11.28 9.71 -2.54
CA THR A 150 10.63 10.91 -3.06
C THR A 150 9.26 11.14 -2.41
N ALA A 151 8.75 12.37 -2.50
CA ALA A 151 7.38 12.69 -2.10
C ALA A 151 6.33 11.81 -2.83
N ARG A 152 6.60 11.40 -4.08
CA ARG A 152 5.71 10.51 -4.85
C ARG A 152 5.57 9.13 -4.23
N LEU A 153 6.62 8.62 -3.57
CA LEU A 153 6.55 7.37 -2.83
C LEU A 153 5.68 7.53 -1.57
N VAL A 154 5.75 8.68 -0.91
CA VAL A 154 4.90 8.97 0.26
C VAL A 154 3.42 9.10 -0.16
N VAL A 155 3.11 9.79 -1.26
CA VAL A 155 1.75 9.80 -1.84
C VAL A 155 1.28 8.37 -2.13
N ALA A 156 2.11 7.55 -2.77
CA ALA A 156 1.74 6.15 -3.06
C ALA A 156 1.51 5.32 -1.78
N ALA A 157 2.21 5.61 -0.69
CA ALA A 157 2.01 4.97 0.60
C ALA A 157 0.75 5.48 1.32
N ALA A 158 0.42 6.76 1.16
CA ALA A 158 -0.81 7.35 1.67
C ALA A 158 -2.06 6.83 0.95
N ASP A 159 -1.97 6.59 -0.36
CA ASP A 159 -3.04 5.93 -1.14
C ASP A 159 -3.15 4.42 -0.88
N ALA A 160 -2.14 3.79 -0.28
CA ALA A 160 -2.14 2.34 -0.10
C ALA A 160 -3.16 1.90 0.95
N CYS A 161 -3.94 0.85 0.65
CA CYS A 161 -5.05 0.40 1.51
C CYS A 161 -4.62 -0.32 2.80
N PHE A 162 -3.34 -0.68 2.98
CA PHE A 162 -2.87 -1.53 4.08
C PHE A 162 -1.57 -1.03 4.68
N GLN A 163 -1.54 -0.94 6.01
CA GLN A 163 -0.35 -0.55 6.79
C GLN A 163 0.23 0.80 6.37
N GLY A 164 -0.62 1.72 5.91
CA GLY A 164 -0.24 3.05 5.43
C GLY A 164 0.60 3.84 6.44
N PRO A 165 0.20 3.97 7.73
CA PRO A 165 0.97 4.69 8.73
C PRO A 165 2.38 4.14 8.94
N ALA A 166 2.53 2.81 8.95
CA ALA A 166 3.83 2.16 9.09
C ALA A 166 4.74 2.43 7.89
N LYS A 167 4.20 2.34 6.66
CA LYS A 167 4.97 2.61 5.43
C LYS A 167 5.36 4.07 5.30
N ILE A 168 4.46 5.00 5.61
CA ILE A 168 4.77 6.43 5.62
C ILE A 168 5.85 6.73 6.66
N SER A 169 5.73 6.17 7.86
CA SER A 169 6.76 6.32 8.90
C SER A 169 8.12 5.82 8.43
N LEU A 170 8.18 4.66 7.77
CA LEU A 170 9.42 4.12 7.22
C LEU A 170 10.02 5.03 6.14
N LEU A 171 9.21 5.52 5.19
CA LEU A 171 9.66 6.40 4.11
C LEU A 171 10.17 7.74 4.64
N LEU A 172 9.41 8.37 5.55
CA LEU A 172 9.77 9.67 6.13
C LEU A 172 11.01 9.56 7.03
N ASN A 173 11.14 8.47 7.80
CA ASN A 173 12.34 8.24 8.60
C ASN A 173 13.59 8.01 7.74
N LYS A 174 13.44 7.40 6.55
CA LYS A 174 14.57 7.14 5.63
C LYS A 174 14.93 8.33 4.78
N GLY A 175 13.93 9.08 4.28
CA GLY A 175 14.09 10.28 3.45
C GLY A 175 14.35 11.58 4.24
N GLY A 176 14.25 11.51 5.56
CA GLY A 176 14.61 12.61 6.46
C GLY A 176 13.86 13.91 6.18
N HIS A 177 14.58 15.02 6.33
CA HIS A 177 14.07 16.38 6.13
C HIS A 177 13.95 16.79 4.66
N GLU A 178 14.43 15.97 3.72
CA GLU A 178 14.31 16.28 2.29
C GLU A 178 12.86 16.10 1.79
N ILE A 179 12.08 15.25 2.46
CA ILE A 179 10.67 15.03 2.10
C ILE A 179 9.81 16.08 2.78
N LYS A 180 9.46 17.11 2.01
CA LYS A 180 8.40 18.05 2.40
C LYS A 180 7.02 17.39 2.29
N ILE A 181 6.20 17.56 3.32
CA ILE A 181 4.79 17.17 3.24
C ILE A 181 4.07 18.16 2.32
N THR A 182 3.52 17.63 1.23
CA THR A 182 2.84 18.41 0.19
C THR A 182 1.33 18.22 0.29
N GLU A 183 0.60 19.13 -0.34
CA GLU A 183 -0.85 19.01 -0.53
C GLU A 183 -1.27 17.65 -1.11
N ASP A 184 -0.53 17.11 -2.09
CA ASP A 184 -0.83 15.80 -2.67
C ASP A 184 -0.72 14.66 -1.65
N ILE A 185 0.25 14.73 -0.72
CA ILE A 185 0.39 13.74 0.36
C ILE A 185 -0.81 13.81 1.30
N LEU A 186 -1.27 15.02 1.63
CA LEU A 186 -2.41 15.24 2.52
C LEU A 186 -3.72 14.80 1.87
N LYS A 187 -3.94 15.13 0.59
CA LYS A 187 -5.11 14.67 -0.17
C LYS A 187 -5.16 13.15 -0.24
N ALA A 188 -4.04 12.49 -0.53
CA ALA A 188 -3.94 11.03 -0.54
C ALA A 188 -4.23 10.42 0.85
N ALA A 189 -3.65 11.00 1.91
CA ALA A 189 -3.88 10.58 3.28
C ALA A 189 -5.36 10.71 3.67
N MET A 190 -5.94 11.89 3.49
CA MET A 190 -7.31 12.19 3.88
C MET A 190 -8.35 11.48 3.00
N GLY A 191 -8.03 11.21 1.73
CA GLY A 191 -8.85 10.41 0.84
C GLY A 191 -8.80 8.90 1.11
N ASN A 192 -7.85 8.42 1.92
CA ASN A 192 -7.71 7.01 2.24
C ASN A 192 -8.86 6.53 3.14
N ARG A 193 -9.65 5.59 2.63
CA ARG A 193 -10.87 5.08 3.29
C ARG A 193 -10.60 4.06 4.41
N PHE A 194 -9.37 3.57 4.55
CA PHE A 194 -9.02 2.49 5.48
C PHE A 194 -8.15 2.96 6.65
N SER A 195 -7.20 3.85 6.39
CA SER A 195 -6.24 4.35 7.37
C SER A 195 -6.09 5.88 7.32
N GLY A 196 -7.01 6.59 6.65
CA GLY A 196 -6.85 8.03 6.41
C GLY A 196 -6.76 8.84 7.68
N LEU A 197 -7.55 8.49 8.71
CA LEU A 197 -7.45 9.14 10.02
C LEU A 197 -6.06 8.93 10.65
N GLU A 198 -5.58 7.69 10.75
CA GLU A 198 -4.28 7.38 11.36
C GLU A 198 -3.12 8.03 10.63
N ILE A 199 -3.16 8.03 9.29
CA ILE A 199 -2.15 8.67 8.46
C ILE A 199 -2.18 10.19 8.66
N THR A 200 -3.36 10.80 8.63
CA THR A 200 -3.52 12.26 8.80
C THR A 200 -3.03 12.69 10.18
N THR A 201 -3.39 11.96 11.24
CA THR A 201 -2.89 12.19 12.61
C THR A 201 -1.37 12.15 12.65
N LEU A 202 -0.74 11.11 12.07
CA LEU A 202 0.72 10.98 12.02
C LEU A 202 1.38 12.18 11.31
N LEU A 203 0.84 12.60 10.16
CA LEU A 203 1.39 13.71 9.38
C LEU A 203 1.26 15.03 10.12
N LEU A 204 0.11 15.31 10.73
CA LEU A 204 -0.11 16.55 11.49
C LEU A 204 0.73 16.59 12.78
N ASP A 205 0.84 15.48 13.51
CA ASP A 205 1.62 15.45 14.77
C ASP A 205 3.12 15.70 14.54
N LYS A 206 3.66 15.22 13.42
CA LYS A 206 5.09 15.35 13.12
C LYS A 206 5.43 16.58 12.27
N TYR A 207 4.55 16.94 11.35
CA TYR A 207 4.84 17.92 10.29
C TYR A 207 3.76 19.01 10.17
N GLY A 208 2.81 19.09 11.10
CA GLY A 208 1.70 20.07 11.02
C GLY A 208 2.17 21.52 10.91
N HIS A 209 3.35 21.85 11.44
CA HIS A 209 3.94 23.19 11.34
C HIS A 209 4.54 23.53 9.96
N GLU A 210 4.72 22.55 9.08
CA GLU A 210 5.29 22.73 7.74
C GLU A 210 4.21 22.74 6.65
N VAL A 211 2.96 22.50 7.03
CA VAL A 211 1.87 22.21 6.12
C VAL A 211 0.93 23.40 6.04
N GLU A 212 0.56 23.77 4.81
CA GLU A 212 -0.50 24.75 4.56
C GLU A 212 -1.83 24.03 4.31
N MET A 213 -2.87 24.38 5.08
CA MET A 213 -4.23 23.87 4.86
C MET A 213 -4.95 24.65 3.75
N THR A 214 -4.91 24.12 2.52
CA THR A 214 -5.68 24.66 1.40
C THR A 214 -7.13 24.16 1.41
N GLU A 215 -8.02 24.88 0.71
CA GLU A 215 -9.41 24.47 0.56
C GLU A 215 -9.54 23.06 -0.04
N ASP A 216 -8.69 22.71 -1.01
CA ASP A 216 -8.75 21.40 -1.65
C ASP A 216 -8.27 20.26 -0.72
N VAL A 217 -7.35 20.54 0.23
CA VAL A 217 -7.00 19.58 1.29
C VAL A 217 -8.21 19.31 2.17
N VAL A 218 -8.91 20.36 2.59
CA VAL A 218 -10.13 20.22 3.41
C VAL A 218 -11.22 19.48 2.65
N LYS A 219 -11.41 19.75 1.35
CA LYS A 219 -12.35 19.02 0.49
C LYS A 219 -12.02 17.52 0.45
N ALA A 220 -10.75 17.13 0.40
CA ALA A 220 -10.36 15.71 0.42
C ALA A 220 -10.79 15.00 1.72
N ALA A 221 -10.67 15.66 2.88
CA ALA A 221 -11.19 15.15 4.15
C ALA A 221 -12.71 15.02 4.14
N VAL A 222 -13.40 16.06 3.68
CA VAL A 222 -14.87 16.10 3.61
C VAL A 222 -15.45 15.03 2.67
N GLN A 223 -14.74 14.71 1.59
CA GLN A 223 -15.13 13.67 0.63
C GLN A 223 -14.84 12.24 1.10
N ASN A 224 -14.19 12.04 2.25
CA ASN A 224 -13.95 10.70 2.78
C ASN A 224 -15.23 10.08 3.36
N ASP A 225 -15.78 9.11 2.65
CA ASP A 225 -17.02 8.40 2.99
C ASP A 225 -16.93 7.46 4.21
N LYS A 226 -15.73 7.24 4.77
CA LYS A 226 -15.52 6.26 5.85
C LYS A 226 -15.05 6.87 7.16
N GLN A 227 -14.18 7.87 7.07
CA GLN A 227 -13.55 8.51 8.24
C GLN A 227 -13.61 10.04 8.14
N GLY A 228 -14.38 10.59 7.20
CA GLY A 228 -14.37 12.04 6.93
C GLY A 228 -14.77 12.90 8.12
N SER A 229 -15.75 12.49 8.91
CA SER A 229 -16.15 13.22 10.14
C SER A 229 -15.01 13.33 11.14
N ASP A 230 -14.29 12.23 11.37
CA ASP A 230 -13.18 12.18 12.33
C ASP A 230 -11.97 12.97 11.81
N ILE A 231 -11.70 12.90 10.50
CA ILE A 231 -10.62 13.66 9.86
C ILE A 231 -10.93 15.16 9.92
N VAL A 232 -12.17 15.59 9.59
CA VAL A 232 -12.57 17.01 9.67
C VAL A 232 -12.50 17.52 11.12
N SER A 233 -12.93 16.71 12.09
CA SER A 233 -12.80 17.02 13.52
C SER A 233 -11.34 17.28 13.91
N LEU A 234 -10.43 16.37 13.52
CA LEU A 234 -9.00 16.50 13.76
C LEU A 234 -8.41 17.77 13.13
N LEU A 235 -8.85 18.11 11.92
CA LEU A 235 -8.38 19.31 11.21
C LEU A 235 -8.82 20.60 11.91
N LEU A 236 -10.05 20.66 12.42
CA LEU A 236 -10.54 21.83 13.14
C LEU A 236 -9.84 21.99 14.50
N ASP A 237 -9.57 20.88 15.19
CA ASP A 237 -8.82 20.90 16.47
C ASP A 237 -7.38 21.38 16.29
N ARG A 238 -6.66 20.84 15.29
CA ARG A 238 -5.20 21.10 15.13
C ARG A 238 -4.87 22.28 14.21
N CYS A 239 -5.69 22.51 13.19
CA CYS A 239 -5.42 23.48 12.13
C CYS A 239 -6.59 24.46 11.94
N GLY A 240 -7.54 24.54 12.89
CA GLY A 240 -8.76 25.32 12.73
C GLY A 240 -8.55 26.81 12.41
N HIS A 241 -7.45 27.39 12.90
CA HIS A 241 -7.10 28.80 12.65
C HIS A 241 -6.66 29.09 11.20
N GLU A 242 -6.23 28.08 10.45
CA GLU A 242 -5.85 28.20 9.03
C GLU A 242 -7.02 27.89 8.10
N ILE A 243 -8.01 27.13 8.58
CA ILE A 243 -9.13 26.66 7.78
C ILE A 243 -10.22 27.73 7.73
N THR A 244 -10.57 28.16 6.52
CA THR A 244 -11.78 28.95 6.26
C THR A 244 -12.86 28.05 5.65
N ILE A 245 -14.04 28.00 6.26
CA ILE A 245 -15.14 27.19 5.72
C ILE A 245 -15.83 27.93 4.57
N THR A 246 -15.63 27.44 3.34
CA THR A 246 -16.23 28.01 2.13
C THR A 246 -17.58 27.36 1.82
N GLU A 247 -18.39 28.03 0.99
CA GLU A 247 -19.65 27.46 0.49
C GLU A 247 -19.42 26.14 -0.26
N ASP A 248 -18.30 26.01 -0.97
CA ASP A 248 -17.98 24.78 -1.69
C ASP A 248 -17.65 23.62 -0.74
N ILE A 249 -16.94 23.86 0.37
CA ILE A 249 -16.72 22.85 1.43
C ILE A 249 -18.08 22.36 1.98
N VAL A 250 -19.00 23.28 2.25
CA VAL A 250 -20.35 22.96 2.73
C VAL A 250 -21.13 22.14 1.69
N LYS A 251 -21.04 22.50 0.41
CA LYS A 251 -21.67 21.74 -0.68
C LYS A 251 -21.09 20.33 -0.79
N GLU A 252 -19.78 20.14 -0.61
CA GLU A 252 -19.15 18.82 -0.63
C GLU A 252 -19.59 17.97 0.57
N ALA A 253 -19.69 18.55 1.78
CA ALA A 253 -20.22 17.87 2.95
C ALA A 253 -21.67 17.41 2.71
N LEU A 254 -22.49 18.28 2.10
CA LEU A 254 -23.85 17.96 1.71
C LEU A 254 -23.97 16.96 0.54
N ARG A 255 -22.86 16.58 -0.09
CA ARG A 255 -22.83 15.55 -1.15
C ARG A 255 -22.27 14.22 -0.66
N ASN A 256 -21.60 14.20 0.48
CA ASN A 256 -21.12 12.97 1.10
C ASN A 256 -22.31 12.20 1.71
N TRP A 257 -22.56 10.99 1.21
CA TRP A 257 -23.71 10.17 1.63
C TRP A 257 -23.55 9.51 2.99
N TYR A 258 -22.32 9.31 3.42
CA TYR A 258 -22.02 8.48 4.58
C TYR A 258 -21.66 9.32 5.80
N CYS A 259 -20.68 10.20 5.67
CA CYS A 259 -20.23 11.09 6.76
C CYS A 259 -20.81 12.50 6.66
N GLY A 260 -21.48 12.85 5.55
CA GLY A 260 -21.97 14.22 5.30
C GLY A 260 -22.83 14.83 6.42
N PRO A 261 -23.83 14.12 6.99
CA PRO A 261 -24.62 14.65 8.10
C PRO A 261 -23.78 14.98 9.33
N ASP A 262 -22.83 14.12 9.69
CA ASP A 262 -21.97 14.29 10.85
C ASP A 262 -20.95 15.41 10.62
N ILE A 263 -20.37 15.48 9.42
CA ILE A 263 -19.51 16.58 8.99
C ILE A 263 -20.27 17.90 9.07
N MET A 264 -21.48 17.98 8.52
CA MET A 264 -22.25 19.22 8.50
C MET A 264 -22.66 19.66 9.91
N SER A 265 -23.03 18.73 10.79
CA SER A 265 -23.28 19.03 12.21
C SER A 265 -22.03 19.66 12.84
N LEU A 266 -20.87 19.04 12.63
CA LEU A 266 -19.61 19.50 13.21
C LEU A 266 -19.20 20.89 12.68
N LEU A 267 -19.35 21.13 11.38
CA LEU A 267 -19.07 22.44 10.78
C LEU A 267 -19.99 23.54 11.33
N LEU A 268 -21.28 23.25 11.53
CA LEU A 268 -22.23 24.20 12.12
C LEU A 268 -21.92 24.45 13.60
N ASP A 269 -21.69 23.40 14.37
CA ASP A 269 -21.45 23.51 15.82
C ASP A 269 -20.16 24.30 16.14
N GLU A 270 -19.08 24.05 15.39
CA GLU A 270 -17.77 24.68 15.64
C GLU A 270 -17.57 26.00 14.87
N ARG A 271 -18.08 26.08 13.64
CA ARG A 271 -17.77 27.17 12.68
C ARG A 271 -19.00 27.75 11.99
N GLY A 272 -20.21 27.49 12.49
CA GLY A 272 -21.43 27.92 11.82
C GLY A 272 -21.54 29.44 11.64
N HIS A 273 -20.88 30.24 12.48
CA HIS A 273 -20.82 31.70 12.33
C HIS A 273 -20.11 32.17 11.05
N GLU A 274 -19.30 31.32 10.41
CA GLU A 274 -18.66 31.59 9.12
C GLU A 274 -19.51 31.12 7.93
N ILE A 275 -20.52 30.29 8.19
CA ILE A 275 -21.31 29.63 7.17
C ILE A 275 -22.55 30.46 6.87
N CYS A 276 -22.61 31.01 5.65
CA CYS A 276 -23.83 31.62 5.15
C CYS A 276 -24.71 30.55 4.48
N ILE A 277 -25.89 30.27 5.04
CA ILE A 277 -26.83 29.31 4.46
C ILE A 277 -27.56 29.92 3.26
N THR A 278 -27.06 29.61 2.05
CA THR A 278 -27.64 30.05 0.78
C THR A 278 -28.82 29.19 0.34
N ASP A 279 -29.62 29.70 -0.62
CA ASP A 279 -30.70 28.91 -1.24
C ASP A 279 -30.16 27.67 -1.98
N ASP A 280 -28.94 27.73 -2.51
CA ASP A 280 -28.28 26.60 -3.15
C ASP A 280 -27.93 25.49 -2.16
N ILE A 281 -27.41 25.84 -0.98
CA ILE A 281 -27.16 24.90 0.13
C ILE A 281 -28.47 24.21 0.53
N MET A 282 -29.54 24.99 0.71
CA MET A 282 -30.87 24.46 1.05
C MET A 282 -31.41 23.51 -0.01
N ARG A 283 -31.25 23.85 -1.30
CA ARG A 283 -31.69 23.00 -2.41
C ARG A 283 -30.93 21.67 -2.43
N ILE A 284 -29.60 21.69 -2.28
CA ILE A 284 -28.79 20.46 -2.25
C ILE A 284 -29.21 19.57 -1.08
N ALA A 285 -29.46 20.15 0.09
CA ALA A 285 -29.92 19.40 1.26
C ALA A 285 -31.31 18.76 1.02
N GLN A 286 -32.23 19.46 0.35
CA GLN A 286 -33.55 18.92 0.01
C GLN A 286 -33.46 17.77 -1.01
N ASP A 287 -32.68 17.96 -2.08
CA ASP A 287 -32.51 16.99 -3.17
C ASP A 287 -31.89 15.66 -2.71
N ARG A 288 -31.06 15.70 -1.66
CA ARG A 288 -30.32 14.53 -1.16
C ARG A 288 -31.17 13.58 -0.33
N GLY A 289 -32.43 13.93 -0.01
CA GLY A 289 -33.30 13.09 0.81
C GLY A 289 -32.64 12.70 2.13
N TYR A 290 -31.87 13.64 2.72
CA TYR A 290 -31.30 13.48 4.06
C TYR A 290 -32.39 12.94 4.96
N LYS A 291 -32.15 11.73 5.51
CA LYS A 291 -33.19 10.97 6.20
C LYS A 291 -33.73 11.78 7.37
N LYS A 292 -34.87 12.44 7.13
CA LYS A 292 -35.84 13.04 8.06
C LYS A 292 -35.35 14.29 8.79
N ASP A 293 -35.80 15.44 8.30
CA ASP A 293 -35.98 16.76 8.93
C ASP A 293 -34.82 17.40 9.72
N GLU A 294 -34.03 16.68 10.50
CA GLU A 294 -33.03 17.20 11.44
C GLU A 294 -31.98 18.10 10.77
N MET A 295 -31.32 17.64 9.70
CA MET A 295 -30.34 18.47 8.98
C MET A 295 -31.01 19.68 8.29
N LEU A 296 -32.21 19.49 7.74
CA LEU A 296 -32.95 20.61 7.14
C LEU A 296 -33.39 21.63 8.19
N MET A 297 -33.78 21.17 9.40
CA MET A 297 -34.12 22.00 10.55
C MET A 297 -32.90 22.74 11.08
N LEU A 298 -31.72 22.09 11.15
CA LEU A 298 -30.46 22.76 11.49
C LEU A 298 -30.18 23.88 10.49
N LEU A 299 -30.17 23.57 9.19
CA LEU A 299 -29.90 24.56 8.15
C LEU A 299 -30.96 25.68 8.14
N GLN A 300 -32.23 25.38 8.43
CA GLN A 300 -33.30 26.37 8.57
C GLN A 300 -33.09 27.29 9.77
N GLY A 301 -32.73 26.75 10.93
CA GLY A 301 -32.40 27.53 12.12
C GLY A 301 -31.23 28.46 11.85
N TRP A 302 -30.12 27.93 11.33
CA TRP A 302 -28.96 28.74 10.97
C TRP A 302 -29.31 29.81 9.91
N LYS A 303 -30.20 29.50 8.96
CA LYS A 303 -30.71 30.48 7.98
C LYS A 303 -31.60 31.55 8.60
N SER A 304 -32.40 31.24 9.62
CA SER A 304 -33.23 32.21 10.36
C SER A 304 -32.45 32.98 11.43
N GLY A 305 -31.17 32.65 11.66
CA GLY A 305 -30.32 33.25 12.69
C GLY A 305 -30.47 32.60 14.07
N GLU A 306 -31.22 31.50 14.16
CA GLU A 306 -31.32 30.66 15.34
C GLU A 306 -30.16 29.66 15.26
N ASN A 307 -29.08 29.87 16.02
CA ASN A 307 -27.89 29.00 16.03
C ASN A 307 -28.21 27.63 16.68
N VAL A 308 -29.02 26.81 16.00
CA VAL A 308 -29.53 25.53 16.47
C VAL A 308 -28.45 24.45 16.31
N THR A 309 -28.21 23.67 17.35
CA THR A 309 -27.26 22.54 17.34
C THR A 309 -27.99 21.21 17.26
N ARG A 310 -27.30 20.16 16.82
CA ARG A 310 -27.90 18.83 16.67
C ARG A 310 -28.46 18.27 17.98
N ASN A 311 -27.79 18.55 19.10
CA ASN A 311 -28.25 18.16 20.44
C ASN A 311 -29.56 18.83 20.88
N GLN A 312 -29.95 19.94 20.24
CA GLN A 312 -31.21 20.64 20.55
C GLN A 312 -32.41 20.07 19.78
N LEU A 313 -32.19 19.28 18.73
CA LEU A 313 -33.24 18.71 17.89
C LEU A 313 -33.61 17.25 18.24
N SER A 314 -32.82 16.59 19.09
CA SER A 314 -32.97 15.17 19.45
C SER A 314 -33.90 14.89 20.65
N VAL A 315 -34.85 15.78 20.93
CA VAL A 315 -35.83 15.69 22.05
C VAL A 315 -37.14 15.03 21.62
#